data_AF-A0A3A4QSC1-F1
#
_entry.id   AF-A0A3A4QSC1-F1
#
_cell.length_a   1.000
_cell.length_b   1.000
_cell.length_c   1.000
_cell.angle_alpha   90.00
_cell.angle_beta   90.00
_cell.angle_gamma   90.00
#
_symmetry.space_group_name_H-M   'P 1'
#
loop_
_entity.id
_entity.type
_entity.pdbx_description
1 polymer ?
#
loop_
_entity_poly.entity_id
_entity_poly.type
_entity_poly.pdbx_seq_one_letter_code
_entity_poly.pdbx_strand_id
1 'polypeptide(L)'
;MNSVIDILNKIDELINNCLQFLITLDPDNFDTNYNGAFSALKQARLLRETIDLESLDAESEKILKKIDINTKLIKKEYDNVIRNYSTEIDNIRIEMRNISNKRKLASYSKGEL
;
A
#
# COMPACT_ATOMS: atom_id res chain seq x y z
N MET A 1 -14.78 -28.40 9.11
CA MET A 1 -13.54 -27.70 9.52
C MET A 1 -12.69 -27.56 8.29
N ASN A 2 -12.27 -26.33 7.94
CA ASN A 2 -11.24 -26.14 6.92
C ASN A 2 -9.92 -26.67 7.49
N SER A 3 -9.09 -27.33 6.67
CA SER A 3 -7.77 -27.76 7.14
C SER A 3 -6.87 -26.54 7.39
N VAL A 4 -5.83 -26.70 8.22
CA VAL A 4 -4.83 -25.64 8.45
C VAL A 4 -4.22 -25.18 7.12
N ILE A 5 -3.97 -26.12 6.20
CA ILE A 5 -3.47 -25.84 4.86
C ILE A 5 -4.46 -24.97 4.06
N ASP A 6 -5.76 -25.26 4.10
CA ASP A 6 -6.76 -24.45 3.40
C ASP A 6 -6.79 -23.02 3.93
N ILE A 7 -6.68 -22.86 5.25
CA ILE A 7 -6.64 -21.53 5.89
C ILE A 7 -5.35 -20.79 5.49
N LEU A 8 -4.20 -21.46 5.51
CA LEU A 8 -2.92 -20.88 5.08
C LEU A 8 -2.93 -20.48 3.60
N ASN A 9 -3.50 -21.31 2.72
CA ASN A 9 -3.66 -20.98 1.31
C ASN A 9 -4.57 -19.75 1.12
N LYS A 10 -5.64 -19.64 1.92
CA LYS A 10 -6.51 -18.46 1.88
C LYS A 10 -5.81 -17.20 2.39
N ILE A 11 -4.98 -17.33 3.43
CA ILE A 11 -4.13 -16.23 3.91
C ILE A 11 -3.16 -15.81 2.81
N ASP A 12 -2.49 -16.75 2.14
CA ASP A 12 -1.55 -16.45 1.05
C ASP A 12 -2.25 -15.72 -0.11
N GLU A 13 -3.45 -16.16 -0.52
CA GLU A 13 -4.27 -15.47 -1.51
C GLU A 13 -4.58 -14.03 -1.10
N LEU A 14 -5.02 -13.79 0.13
CA LEU A 14 -5.34 -12.45 0.64
C LEU A 14 -4.10 -11.55 0.70
N ILE A 15 -2.94 -12.10 1.08
CA ILE A 15 -1.67 -11.39 1.10
C ILE A 15 -1.23 -11.02 -0.33
N ASN A 16 -1.36 -11.95 -1.28
CA ASN A 16 -1.08 -11.65 -2.69
C ASN A 16 -2.02 -10.58 -3.25
N ASN A 17 -3.32 -10.64 -2.92
CA ASN A 17 -4.29 -9.61 -3.31
C ASN A 17 -3.93 -8.24 -2.73
N CYS A 18 -3.54 -8.18 -1.45
CA CYS A 18 -3.07 -6.94 -0.83
C CYS A 18 -1.87 -6.37 -1.60
N LEU A 19 -0.89 -7.20 -1.95
CA LEU A 19 0.29 -6.76 -2.69
C LEU A 19 -0.09 -6.22 -4.08
N GLN A 20 -0.98 -6.90 -4.80
CA GLN A 20 -1.47 -6.44 -6.10
C GLN A 20 -2.17 -5.08 -6.01
N PHE A 21 -3.05 -4.88 -5.02
CA PHE A 21 -3.68 -3.59 -4.80
C PHE A 21 -2.67 -2.46 -4.55
N LEU A 22 -1.61 -2.73 -3.78
CA LEU A 22 -0.58 -1.72 -3.52
C LEU A 22 0.29 -1.41 -4.74
N ILE A 23 0.64 -2.43 -5.54
CA ILE A 23 1.46 -2.25 -6.76
C ILE A 23 0.69 -1.45 -7.83
N THR A 24 -0.63 -1.65 -7.91
CA THR A 24 -1.50 -1.00 -8.90
C THR A 24 -2.15 0.29 -8.39
N LEU A 25 -1.76 0.74 -7.20
CA LEU A 25 -2.30 1.94 -6.57
C LEU A 25 -1.81 3.19 -7.31
N ASP A 26 -2.76 3.94 -7.84
CA ASP A 26 -2.55 5.22 -8.51
C ASP A 26 -3.56 6.27 -7.98
N PRO A 27 -3.41 7.57 -8.35
CA PRO A 27 -4.33 8.60 -7.89
C PRO A 27 -5.79 8.43 -8.33
N ASP A 28 -6.03 7.81 -9.48
CA ASP A 28 -7.38 7.63 -10.04
C ASP A 28 -8.14 6.50 -9.33
N ASN A 29 -7.42 5.52 -8.81
CA ASN A 29 -7.97 4.34 -8.14
C ASN A 29 -7.64 4.26 -6.64
N PHE A 30 -7.06 5.32 -6.07
CA PHE A 30 -6.48 5.33 -4.72
C PHE A 30 -7.42 4.74 -3.67
N ASP A 31 -8.63 5.28 -3.55
CA ASP A 31 -9.59 4.86 -2.53
C ASP A 31 -9.98 3.39 -2.68
N THR A 32 -10.14 2.93 -3.92
CA THR A 32 -10.53 1.55 -4.20
C THR A 32 -9.41 0.59 -3.83
N ASN A 33 -8.19 0.86 -4.31
CA ASN A 33 -7.05 -0.04 -4.11
C ASN A 33 -6.54 0.02 -2.67
N TYR A 34 -6.51 1.19 -2.04
CA TYR A 34 -6.13 1.31 -0.62
C TYR A 34 -7.10 0.55 0.29
N ASN A 35 -8.42 0.72 0.08
CA ASN A 35 -9.42 0.00 0.86
C ASN A 35 -9.41 -1.51 0.57
N GLY A 36 -9.13 -1.91 -0.68
CA GLY A 36 -8.92 -3.30 -1.07
C GLY A 36 -7.75 -3.94 -0.34
N ALA A 37 -6.58 -3.28 -0.34
CA ALA A 37 -5.39 -3.70 0.37
C ALA A 37 -5.64 -3.84 1.88
N PHE A 38 -6.28 -2.83 2.50
CA PHE A 38 -6.61 -2.85 3.92
C PHE A 38 -7.58 -3.97 4.28
N SER A 39 -8.64 -4.17 3.48
CA SER A 39 -9.62 -5.23 3.69
C SER A 39 -8.99 -6.61 3.60
N ALA A 40 -8.12 -6.84 2.60
CA ALA A 40 -7.42 -8.10 2.43
C ALA A 40 -6.51 -8.42 3.63
N LEU A 41 -5.72 -7.45 4.11
CA LEU A 41 -4.90 -7.61 5.31
C LEU A 41 -5.73 -7.90 6.56
N LYS A 42 -6.85 -7.20 6.74
CA LYS A 42 -7.75 -7.42 7.87
C LYS A 42 -8.30 -8.85 7.88
N GLN A 43 -8.74 -9.35 6.72
CA GLN A 43 -9.23 -10.72 6.60
C GLN A 43 -8.14 -11.75 6.83
N ALA A 44 -6.93 -11.52 6.29
CA ALA A 44 -5.79 -12.41 6.49
C ALA A 44 -5.43 -12.53 7.98
N ARG A 45 -5.46 -11.41 8.71
CA ARG A 45 -5.24 -11.38 10.17
C ARG A 45 -6.30 -12.20 10.92
N LEU A 46 -7.58 -12.02 10.58
CA LEU A 46 -8.67 -12.76 11.23
C LEU A 46 -8.52 -14.28 11.01
N LEU A 47 -8.19 -14.71 9.79
CA LEU A 47 -7.95 -16.13 9.51
C LEU A 47 -6.72 -16.66 10.26
N ARG A 48 -5.66 -15.85 10.38
CA ARG A 48 -4.45 -16.23 11.11
C ARG A 48 -4.74 -16.51 12.59
N GLU A 49 -5.67 -15.76 13.20
CA GLU A 49 -6.10 -15.95 14.59
C GLU A 49 -6.87 -17.27 14.81
N THR A 50 -7.36 -17.92 13.73
CA THR A 50 -8.10 -19.20 13.82
C THR A 50 -7.23 -20.45 13.74
N ILE A 51 -5.93 -20.31 13.47
CA ILE A 51 -5.00 -21.44 13.34
C ILE A 51 -3.97 -21.45 14.45
N ASP A 52 -3.82 -22.62 15.07
CA ASP A 52 -2.70 -22.94 15.95
C ASP A 52 -1.49 -23.34 15.10
N LEU A 53 -0.30 -22.80 15.42
CA LEU A 53 0.94 -23.11 14.70
C LEU A 53 1.89 -24.01 15.49
N GLU A 54 1.51 -24.50 16.67
CA GLU A 54 2.41 -25.28 17.52
C GLU A 54 2.88 -26.60 16.88
N SER A 55 2.12 -27.15 15.93
CA SER A 55 2.50 -28.37 15.20
C SER A 55 2.10 -28.31 13.72
N LEU A 56 2.95 -27.68 12.90
CA LEU A 56 2.77 -27.63 11.45
C LEU A 56 3.52 -28.75 10.74
N ASP A 57 2.91 -29.27 9.68
CA ASP A 57 3.63 -30.14 8.75
C ASP A 57 4.55 -29.33 7.82
N ALA A 58 5.44 -30.05 7.13
CA ALA A 58 6.42 -29.45 6.24
C ALA A 58 5.78 -28.66 5.07
N GLU A 59 4.54 -28.96 4.69
CA GLU A 59 3.86 -28.24 3.62
C GLU A 59 3.30 -26.90 4.12
N SER A 60 2.68 -26.90 5.29
CA SER A 60 2.21 -25.69 5.99
C SER A 60 3.35 -24.72 6.26
N GLU A 61 4.53 -25.21 6.64
CA GLU A 61 5.73 -24.39 6.80
C GLU A 61 6.18 -23.70 5.51
N LYS A 62 6.07 -24.36 4.35
CA LYS A 62 6.43 -23.74 3.06
C LYS A 62 5.49 -22.59 2.73
N ILE A 63 4.19 -22.75 2.98
CA ILE A 63 3.19 -21.70 2.73
C ILE A 63 3.47 -20.51 3.65
N LEU A 64 3.76 -20.75 4.94
CA LEU A 64 4.14 -19.68 5.87
C LEU A 64 5.37 -18.89 5.43
N LYS A 65 6.40 -19.56 4.88
CA LYS A 65 7.57 -18.87 4.34
C LYS A 65 7.21 -17.96 3.16
N LYS A 66 6.29 -18.36 2.29
CA LYS A 66 5.81 -17.50 1.19
C LYS A 66 5.06 -16.28 1.74
N ILE A 67 4.17 -16.50 2.71
CA ILE A 67 3.43 -15.44 3.40
C ILE A 67 4.40 -14.44 4.06
N ASP A 68 5.46 -14.91 4.72
CA ASP A 68 6.48 -14.05 5.35
C ASP A 68 7.23 -13.20 4.32
N ILE A 69 7.60 -13.78 3.17
CA ILE A 69 8.23 -13.03 2.07
C ILE A 69 7.28 -11.94 1.55
N ASN A 70 6.02 -12.29 1.28
CA ASN A 70 5.05 -11.35 0.72
C ASN A 70 4.66 -10.24 1.70
N THR A 71 4.58 -10.53 3.00
CA THR A 71 4.31 -9.51 4.02
C THR A 71 5.45 -8.48 4.15
N LYS A 72 6.71 -8.92 3.97
CA LYS A 72 7.86 -8.00 3.85
C LYS A 72 7.76 -7.11 2.62
N LEU A 73 7.32 -7.66 1.49
CA LEU A 73 7.09 -6.88 0.26
C LEU A 73 5.96 -5.87 0.43
N ILE A 74 4.84 -6.24 1.06
CA ILE A 74 3.73 -5.34 1.38
C ILE A 74 4.23 -4.13 2.18
N LYS A 75 5.05 -4.36 3.22
CA LYS A 75 5.63 -3.27 4.01
C LYS A 75 6.44 -2.31 3.14
N LYS A 76 7.29 -2.85 2.27
CA LYS A 76 8.10 -2.05 1.34
C LYS A 76 7.23 -1.23 0.39
N GLU A 77 6.15 -1.81 -0.13
CA GLU A 77 5.26 -1.07 -1.04
C GLU A 77 4.47 0.02 -0.33
N TYR A 78 4.04 -0.17 0.91
CA TYR A 78 3.49 0.93 1.71
C TYR A 78 4.49 2.08 1.89
N ASP A 79 5.75 1.78 2.20
CA ASP A 79 6.80 2.80 2.31
C ASP A 79 7.01 3.55 0.97
N ASN A 80 6.93 2.84 -0.16
CA ASN A 80 7.01 3.43 -1.49
C ASN A 80 5.83 4.36 -1.79
N VAL A 81 4.60 3.92 -1.49
CA VAL A 81 3.37 4.73 -1.66
C VAL A 81 3.51 6.03 -0.87
N ILE A 82 3.87 5.96 0.41
CA ILE A 82 4.06 7.14 1.25
C ILE A 82 5.11 8.09 0.67
N ARG A 83 6.25 7.56 0.21
CA ARG A 83 7.33 8.35 -0.39
C ARG A 83 6.88 9.06 -1.66
N ASN A 84 6.19 8.36 -2.57
CA ASN A 84 5.75 8.91 -3.84
C ASN A 84 4.76 10.06 -3.63
N TYR A 85 3.75 9.87 -2.77
CA TYR A 85 2.76 10.92 -2.48
C TYR A 85 3.37 12.11 -1.74
N SER A 86 4.33 11.89 -0.84
CA SER A 86 5.06 12.99 -0.18
C SER A 86 5.82 13.84 -1.19
N THR A 87 6.48 13.19 -2.16
CA THR A 87 7.23 13.87 -3.23
C THR A 87 6.30 14.70 -4.12
N GLU A 88 5.13 14.16 -4.45
CA GLU A 88 4.14 14.88 -5.27
C GLU A 88 3.60 16.13 -4.57
N ILE A 89 3.32 16.04 -3.27
CA ILE A 89 2.91 17.20 -2.45
C ILE A 89 3.97 18.31 -2.47
N ASP A 90 5.25 17.94 -2.35
CA ASP A 90 6.35 18.90 -2.41
C ASP A 90 6.46 19.57 -3.78
N ASN A 91 6.29 18.81 -4.87
CA ASN A 91 6.26 19.35 -6.24
C ASN A 91 5.14 20.38 -6.41
N ILE A 92 3.91 20.03 -6.02
CA ILE A 92 2.75 20.94 -6.06
C ILE A 92 3.04 22.22 -5.27
N ARG A 93 3.68 22.10 -4.10
CA ARG A 93 4.03 23.25 -3.26
C ARG A 93 5.03 24.19 -3.94
N ILE A 94 6.04 23.64 -4.62
CA ILE A 94 7.03 24.42 -5.39
C ILE A 94 6.35 25.14 -6.54
N GLU A 95 5.49 24.46 -7.30
CA GLU A 95 4.74 25.06 -8.40
C GLU A 95 3.85 26.21 -7.93
N MET A 96 3.11 26.02 -6.84
CA MET A 96 2.26 27.06 -6.25
C MET A 96 3.08 28.28 -5.82
N ARG A 97 4.27 28.08 -5.25
CA ARG A 97 5.19 29.17 -4.91
C ARG A 97 5.68 29.91 -6.16
N ASN A 98 6.02 29.19 -7.23
CA ASN A 98 6.45 29.78 -8.49
C ASN A 98 5.34 30.61 -9.16
N ILE A 99 4.09 30.11 -9.16
CA ILE A 99 2.92 30.85 -9.66
C ILE A 99 2.73 32.14 -8.86
N SER A 100 2.79 32.06 -7.52
CA SER A 100 2.70 33.25 -6.66
C SER A 100 3.78 34.28 -6.96
N ASN A 101 5.04 33.85 -7.13
CA ASN A 101 6.14 34.74 -7.48
C ASN A 101 5.96 35.39 -8.85
N LYS A 102 5.53 34.63 -9.86
CA LYS A 102 5.19 35.17 -11.20
C LYS A 102 4.09 36.23 -11.13
N ARG A 103 3.05 36.01 -10.33
CA ARG A 103 1.98 37.00 -10.10
C ARG A 103 2.50 38.28 -9.46
N LYS A 104 3.37 38.18 -8.43
CA LYS A 104 4.00 39.34 -7.79
C LYS A 104 4.83 40.15 -8.79
N LEU A 105 5.68 39.49 -9.58
CA LEU A 105 6.50 40.16 -10.60
C LEU A 105 5.64 40.87 -11.66
N ALA A 106 4.55 40.24 -12.11
CA ALA A 106 3.59 40.83 -13.04
C ALA A 106 2.85 42.04 -12.45
N SER A 107 2.55 42.06 -11.15
CA SER A 107 1.96 43.23 -10.48
C SER A 107 2.93 44.39 -10.37
N TYR A 108 4.22 44.14 -10.08
CA TYR A 108 5.23 45.21 -10.04
C TYR A 108 5.43 45.85 -11.42
N SER A 109 5.40 45.06 -12.49
CA SER A 109 5.54 45.56 -13.87
C SER A 109 4.30 46.27 -14.43
N LYS A 110 3.15 46.21 -13.75
CA LYS A 110 1.94 47.00 -14.06
C LYS A 110 1.78 48.26 -13.20
N GLY A 111 2.59 48.41 -12.14
CA GLY A 111 2.53 49.52 -11.19
C GLY A 111 3.46 50.69 -11.52
N GLU A 112 4.21 50.61 -12.61
CA GLU A 112 5.01 51.71 -13.17
C GLU A 112 4.34 52.23 -14.45
N LEU A 113 3.31 53.07 -14.29
CA LEU A 113 2.84 54.09 -15.25
C LEU A 113 2.17 55.21 -14.47
#